data_AF-A0A519TJ76-F1
#
_entry.id   AF-A0A519TJ76-F1
#
_cell.length_a   1.000
_cell.length_b   1.000
_cell.length_c   1.000
_cell.angle_alpha   90.00
_cell.angle_beta   90.00
_cell.angle_gamma   90.00
#
_symmetry.space_group_name_H-M   'P 1'
#
loop_
_entity.id
_entity.type
_entity.pdbx_description
1 polymer ?
#
loop_
_entity_poly.entity_id
_entity_poly.type
_entity_poly.pdbx_seq_one_letter_code
_entity_poly.pdbx_strand_id
1 'polypeptide(L)'
;ALGGPAAAGWGLTTTQQALLALFAEQALVLPQARVETFARAHGALRNQLIDSLNEQCYERLDDVLIEEDGDTYTLYEPYYQQLTAAC
;
A
#
# COMPACT_ATOMS: atom_id res chain seq x y z
N ALA A 1 -17.94 -4.12 -3.37
CA ALA A 1 -17.45 -2.95 -2.64
C ALA A 1 -16.12 -3.34 -2.02
N LEU A 2 -15.02 -2.96 -2.67
CA LEU A 2 -13.67 -3.34 -2.24
C LEU A 2 -13.11 -2.20 -1.39
N GLY A 3 -12.82 -2.49 -0.11
CA GLY A 3 -12.30 -1.52 0.86
C GLY A 3 -13.25 -1.24 2.02
N GLY A 4 -13.50 -2.23 2.87
CA GLY A 4 -14.14 -2.02 4.17
C GLY A 4 -13.21 -1.32 5.17
N PRO A 5 -13.71 -0.92 6.36
CA PRO A 5 -13.00 -0.14 7.39
C PRO A 5 -11.77 -0.81 8.02
N ALA A 6 -11.31 -1.95 7.50
CA ALA A 6 -10.23 -2.77 8.05
C ALA A 6 -8.87 -2.05 8.10
N ALA A 7 -8.54 -1.28 7.07
CA ALA A 7 -7.30 -0.51 7.01
C ALA A 7 -7.24 0.62 8.07
N ALA A 8 -8.39 1.06 8.61
CA ALA A 8 -8.43 2.05 9.68
C ALA A 8 -7.85 1.51 11.01
N GLY A 9 -7.89 0.18 11.23
CA GLY A 9 -7.27 -0.45 12.40
C GLY A 9 -5.74 -0.45 12.40
N TRP A 10 -5.13 -0.09 11.27
CA TRP A 10 -3.68 -0.06 11.05
C TRP A 10 -3.08 1.34 11.10
N GLY A 11 -3.89 2.38 11.40
CA GLY A 11 -3.40 3.77 11.46
C GLY A 11 -3.03 4.36 10.09
N LEU A 12 -3.43 3.71 8.99
CA LEU A 12 -3.11 4.15 7.64
C LEU A 12 -3.89 5.41 7.26
N THR A 13 -3.22 6.36 6.64
CA THR A 13 -3.82 7.58 6.09
C THR A 13 -4.74 7.27 4.90
N THR A 14 -5.64 8.21 4.56
CA THR A 14 -6.51 8.06 3.38
C THR A 14 -5.72 7.86 2.08
N THR A 15 -4.58 8.54 1.92
CA THR A 15 -3.72 8.37 0.74
C THR A 15 -3.10 6.97 0.67
N GLN A 16 -2.63 6.43 1.81
CA GLN A 16 -2.09 5.07 1.87
C GLN A 16 -3.17 4.01 1.59
N GLN A 17 -4.36 4.18 2.14
CA GLN A 17 -5.50 3.30 1.86
C GLN A 17 -5.89 3.32 0.37
N ALA A 18 -5.91 4.51 -0.24
CA ALA A 18 -6.19 4.66 -1.66
C ALA A 18 -5.08 4.03 -2.54
N LEU A 19 -3.81 4.09 -2.11
CA LEU A 19 -2.73 3.39 -2.80
C LEU A 19 -2.92 1.87 -2.75
N LEU A 20 -3.27 1.32 -1.58
CA LEU A 20 -3.54 -0.13 -1.44
C LEU A 20 -4.72 -0.57 -2.32
N ALA A 21 -5.77 0.24 -2.45
CA ALA A 21 -6.87 -0.03 -3.37
C ALA A 21 -6.39 -0.05 -4.83
N LEU A 22 -5.52 0.89 -5.22
CA LEU A 22 -4.92 0.91 -6.57
C LEU A 22 -4.11 -0.37 -6.85
N PHE A 23 -3.35 -0.88 -5.89
CA PHE A 23 -2.68 -2.18 -6.03
C PHE A 23 -3.68 -3.32 -6.23
N ALA A 24 -4.75 -3.37 -5.43
CA ALA A 24 -5.79 -4.41 -5.53
C ALA A 24 -6.50 -4.42 -6.90
N GLU A 25 -6.66 -3.26 -7.52
CA GLU A 25 -7.22 -3.13 -8.87
C GLU A 25 -6.26 -3.59 -9.98
N GLN A 26 -4.97 -3.72 -9.69
CA GLN A 26 -3.90 -4.00 -10.66
C GLN A 26 -3.15 -5.31 -10.34
N ALA A 27 -3.86 -6.30 -9.80
CA ALA A 27 -3.29 -7.61 -9.45
C ALA A 27 -2.06 -7.52 -8.51
N LEU A 28 -2.07 -6.54 -7.60
CA LEU A 28 -1.06 -6.34 -6.55
C LEU A 28 0.33 -5.95 -7.07
N VAL A 29 0.44 -5.57 -8.34
CA VAL A 29 1.69 -5.10 -8.93
C VAL A 29 1.46 -3.77 -9.64
N LEU A 30 2.32 -2.78 -9.39
CA LEU A 30 2.24 -1.47 -10.04
C LEU A 30 3.61 -1.05 -10.59
N PRO A 31 3.69 -0.50 -11.81
CA PRO A 31 4.90 0.18 -12.26
C PRO A 31 5.23 1.35 -11.34
N GLN A 32 6.51 1.58 -11.05
CA GLN A 32 6.94 2.70 -10.22
C GLN A 32 6.44 4.05 -10.76
N ALA A 33 6.39 4.21 -12.08
CA ALA A 33 5.87 5.42 -12.73
C ALA A 33 4.37 5.66 -12.45
N ARG A 34 3.60 4.59 -12.25
CA ARG A 34 2.17 4.68 -11.89
C ARG A 34 2.01 5.13 -10.44
N VAL A 35 2.83 4.57 -9.54
CA VAL A 35 2.86 4.98 -8.12
C VAL A 35 3.34 6.43 -7.99
N GLU A 36 4.35 6.84 -8.77
CA GLU A 36 4.83 8.23 -8.85
C GLU A 36 3.71 9.20 -9.25
N THR A 37 2.96 8.85 -10.30
CA THR A 37 1.84 9.66 -10.78
C THR A 37 0.75 9.78 -9.70
N PHE A 38 0.44 8.67 -9.02
CA PHE A 38 -0.51 8.65 -7.91
C PHE A 38 -0.04 9.52 -6.74
N ALA A 39 1.21 9.36 -6.30
CA ALA A 39 1.76 10.10 -5.17
C ALA A 39 1.76 11.61 -5.42
N ARG A 40 2.19 12.04 -6.62
CA ARG A 40 2.17 13.45 -7.03
C ARG A 40 0.77 14.04 -7.03
N ALA A 41 -0.23 13.29 -7.50
CA ALA A 41 -1.63 13.73 -7.48
C ALA A 41 -2.17 13.94 -6.05
N HIS A 42 -1.55 13.29 -5.05
CA HIS A 42 -1.88 13.41 -3.63
C HIS A 42 -0.89 14.29 -2.84
N GLY A 43 -0.01 15.05 -3.53
CA GLY A 43 0.95 15.96 -2.89
C GLY A 43 2.08 15.26 -2.13
N ALA A 44 2.36 13.99 -2.43
CA ALA A 44 3.41 13.20 -1.80
C ALA A 44 4.52 12.82 -2.79
N LEU A 45 5.69 12.47 -2.26
CA LEU A 45 6.74 11.79 -3.02
C LEU A 45 6.51 10.28 -2.95
N ARG A 46 6.71 9.57 -4.07
CA ARG A 46 6.52 8.12 -4.16
C ARG A 46 7.28 7.36 -3.08
N ASN A 47 8.58 7.62 -2.95
CA ASN A 47 9.43 6.90 -1.99
C ASN A 47 8.92 7.14 -0.57
N GLN A 48 8.64 8.39 -0.19
CA GLN A 48 8.08 8.70 1.14
C GLN A 48 6.73 8.02 1.40
N LEU A 49 5.87 7.91 0.38
CA LEU A 49 4.57 7.26 0.51
C LEU A 49 4.74 5.74 0.72
N ILE A 50 5.67 5.09 -0.01
CA ILE A 50 5.98 3.67 0.15
C ILE A 50 6.65 3.41 1.50
N ASP A 51 7.69 4.19 1.84
CA ASP A 51 8.45 4.05 3.08
C ASP A 51 7.53 4.21 4.30
N SER A 52 6.71 5.28 4.34
CA SER A 52 5.77 5.49 5.45
C SER A 52 4.69 4.42 5.55
N LEU A 53 4.29 3.81 4.44
CA LEU A 53 3.31 2.71 4.43
C LEU A 53 3.94 1.42 4.96
N ASN A 54 5.16 1.12 4.55
CA ASN A 54 5.92 -0.03 5.05
C ASN A 54 6.24 0.14 6.54
N GLU A 55 6.75 1.30 6.97
CA GLU A 55 7.01 1.63 8.37
C GLU A 55 5.77 1.44 9.25
N GLN A 56 4.60 1.93 8.79
CA GLN A 56 3.36 1.82 9.55
C GLN A 56 2.89 0.37 9.74
N CYS A 57 3.26 -0.54 8.83
CA CYS A 57 2.87 -1.95 8.89
C CYS A 57 3.96 -2.85 9.51
N TYR A 58 5.22 -2.39 9.54
CA TYR A 58 6.38 -3.19 9.93
C TYR A 58 6.27 -3.80 11.32
N GLU A 59 5.83 -3.01 12.33
CA GLU A 59 5.69 -3.49 13.72
C GLU A 59 4.72 -4.66 13.90
N ARG A 60 3.79 -4.86 12.96
CA ARG A 60 2.75 -5.89 13.03
C ARG A 60 2.99 -7.04 12.07
N LEU A 61 3.60 -6.77 10.93
CA LEU A 61 3.92 -7.77 9.91
C LEU A 61 5.30 -8.41 10.15
N ASP A 62 6.14 -7.77 10.95
CA ASP A 62 7.57 -8.06 11.11
C ASP A 62 8.33 -8.07 9.77
N ASP A 63 7.77 -7.44 8.73
CA ASP A 63 8.31 -7.34 7.37
C ASP A 63 7.67 -6.16 6.59
N VAL A 64 8.17 -5.90 5.39
CA VAL A 64 7.63 -4.87 4.48
C VAL A 64 6.35 -5.36 3.78
N LEU A 65 5.39 -4.46 3.62
CA LEU A 65 4.13 -4.75 2.94
C LEU A 65 4.29 -4.67 1.41
N ILE A 66 5.11 -3.73 0.94
CA ILE A 66 5.41 -3.50 -0.47
C ILE A 66 6.90 -3.68 -0.70
N GLU A 67 7.26 -4.56 -1.64
CA GLU A 67 8.62 -4.73 -2.14
C GLU A 67 8.85 -3.92 -3.42
N GLU A 68 10.07 -3.44 -3.60
CA GLU A 68 10.55 -2.83 -4.84
C GLU A 68 11.36 -3.87 -5.63
N ASP A 69 10.92 -4.19 -6.85
CA ASP A 69 11.65 -5.07 -7.77
C ASP A 69 11.71 -4.42 -9.17
N GLY A 70 12.92 -4.04 -9.56
CA GLY A 70 13.19 -3.34 -10.81
C GLY A 70 12.32 -2.09 -10.96
N ASP A 71 11.54 -2.03 -12.05
CA ASP A 71 10.65 -0.91 -12.36
C ASP A 71 9.23 -1.07 -11.78
N THR A 72 9.05 -2.00 -10.84
CA THR A 72 7.75 -2.30 -10.24
C THR A 72 7.79 -2.32 -8.72
N TYR A 73 6.61 -2.09 -8.14
CA TYR A 73 6.31 -2.40 -6.75
C TYR A 73 5.35 -3.58 -6.70
N THR A 74 5.54 -4.46 -5.74
CA THR A 74 4.68 -5.63 -5.49
C THR A 74 4.14 -5.57 -4.07
N LEU A 75 2.81 -5.60 -3.93
CA LEU A 75 2.12 -5.70 -2.64
C LEU A 75 2.04 -7.17 -2.24
N TYR A 76 2.58 -7.54 -1.07
CA TYR A 76 2.56 -8.93 -0.63
C TYR A 76 1.14 -9.34 -0.22
N GLU A 77 0.54 -10.24 -1.01
CA GLU A 77 -0.87 -10.62 -0.87
C GLU A 77 -1.22 -11.15 0.53
N PRO A 78 -0.44 -12.04 1.17
CA PRO A 78 -0.76 -12.52 2.51
C PRO A 78 -0.85 -11.39 3.55
N TYR A 79 0.01 -10.36 3.45
CA TYR A 79 -0.07 -9.21 4.35
C TYR A 79 -1.25 -8.32 4.01
N TYR A 80 -1.54 -8.08 2.73
CA TYR A 80 -2.72 -7.34 2.32
C TYR A 80 -4.04 -8.00 2.80
N GLN A 81 -4.11 -9.33 2.76
CA GLN A 81 -5.23 -10.08 3.32
C GLN A 81 -5.35 -9.86 4.82
N GLN A 82 -4.25 -9.85 5.59
CA GLN A 82 -4.28 -9.52 7.01
C GLN A 82 -4.76 -8.09 7.29
N LEU A 83 -4.36 -7.12 6.45
CA LEU A 83 -4.84 -5.73 6.56
C LEU A 83 -6.34 -5.60 6.30
N THR A 84 -6.89 -6.42 5.41
CA THR A 84 -8.28 -6.34 4.97
C THR A 84 -9.22 -7.29 5.72
N ALA A 85 -8.68 -8.29 6.42
CA ALA A 85 -9.43 -9.31 7.16
C ALA A 85 -10.04 -8.83 8.49
N ALA A 86 -10.35 -7.54 8.66
CA ALA A 86 -11.08 -7.11 9.85
C ALA A 86 -12.55 -7.54 9.76
N CYS A 87 -12.85 -8.65 10.46
CA CYS A 87 -14.13 -9.22 10.90
C CYS A 87 -15.39 -8.97 10.05
#